data_AF-A0AAX4KA66-F1
#
_entry.id   AF-A0AAX4KA66-F1
#
_cell.length_a   1.000
_cell.length_b   1.000
_cell.length_c   1.000
_cell.angle_alpha   90.00
_cell.angle_beta   90.00
_cell.angle_gamma   90.00
#
_symmetry.space_group_name_H-M   'P 1'
#
loop_
_entity.id
_entity.type
_entity.pdbx_description
1 polymer ?
#
loop_
_entity_poly.entity_id
_entity_poly.type
_entity_poly.pdbx_seq_one_letter_code
_entity_poly.pdbx_strand_id
1 'polypeptide(L)'
;MIRAGLSTLSRPIASSSSRSTSAVARRYASHGPSYNPPSGYLFGERPPKDGKRVKETWENIYYVGMFGGMALAAVIIAYKPDTSIQTWALKEARARLDAKGEEWEYKPKSA
;
A
#
# COMPACT_ATOMS: atom_id res chain seq x y z
N MET A 1 60.66 18.61 16.73
CA MET A 1 60.05 17.26 16.64
C MET A 1 58.71 17.41 15.94
N ILE A 2 58.65 17.12 14.63
CA ILE A 2 57.48 17.38 13.77
C ILE A 2 56.88 16.02 13.41
N ARG A 3 55.67 15.72 13.90
CA ARG A 3 54.88 14.56 13.46
C ARG A 3 54.15 14.95 12.18
N ALA A 4 54.64 14.47 11.03
CA ALA A 4 53.89 14.54 9.78
C ALA A 4 52.74 13.52 9.84
N GLY A 5 51.50 14.00 9.82
CA GLY A 5 50.32 13.15 9.69
C GLY A 5 50.17 12.66 8.26
N LEU A 6 50.04 11.34 8.06
CA LEU A 6 49.66 10.75 6.78
C LEU A 6 48.18 11.09 6.51
N SER A 7 47.92 12.00 5.58
CA SER A 7 46.59 12.23 5.03
C SER A 7 46.27 11.17 3.96
N THR A 8 45.53 10.14 4.36
CA THR A 8 44.97 9.16 3.43
C THR A 8 43.78 9.78 2.69
N LEU A 9 44.03 10.21 1.45
CA LEU A 9 42.98 10.64 0.53
C LEU A 9 42.11 9.43 0.13
N SER A 10 40.96 9.26 0.77
CA SER A 10 39.91 8.35 0.30
C SER A 10 39.34 8.86 -1.01
N ARG A 11 39.67 8.20 -2.12
CA ARG A 11 39.00 8.39 -3.41
C ARG A 11 37.61 7.73 -3.35
N PRO A 12 36.50 8.44 -3.60
CA PRO A 12 35.24 7.76 -3.82
C PRO A 12 35.31 7.04 -5.16
N ILE A 13 35.14 5.72 -5.14
CA ILE A 13 34.79 4.95 -6.34
C ILE A 13 33.36 5.36 -6.69
N ALA A 14 33.22 6.32 -7.59
CA ALA A 14 31.94 6.62 -8.21
C ALA A 14 31.58 5.43 -9.11
N SER A 15 30.75 4.51 -8.59
CA SER A 15 30.07 3.53 -9.43
C SER A 15 29.09 4.32 -10.29
N SER A 16 29.48 4.62 -11.53
CA SER A 16 28.57 5.12 -12.55
C SER A 16 27.60 3.98 -12.85
N SER A 17 26.47 3.96 -12.14
CA SER A 17 25.35 3.09 -12.48
C SER A 17 24.78 3.64 -13.78
N SER A 18 25.24 3.09 -14.89
CA SER A 18 24.61 3.26 -16.19
C SER A 18 23.19 2.70 -16.06
N ARG A 19 22.24 3.57 -15.71
CA ARG A 19 20.82 3.30 -15.87
C ARG A 19 20.61 3.06 -17.36
N SER A 20 20.71 1.80 -17.75
CA SER A 20 20.25 1.33 -19.04
C SER A 20 18.76 1.58 -19.03
N THR A 21 18.36 2.75 -19.55
CA THR A 21 17.01 2.96 -20.03
C THR A 21 16.86 1.94 -21.13
N SER A 22 16.33 0.76 -20.79
CA SER A 22 15.82 -0.17 -21.77
C SER A 22 14.74 0.63 -22.49
N ALA A 23 15.11 1.22 -23.63
CA ALA A 23 14.15 1.71 -24.60
C ALA A 23 13.33 0.46 -24.93
N VAL A 24 12.14 0.39 -24.33
CA VAL A 24 11.15 -0.62 -24.67
C VAL A 24 10.92 -0.40 -26.15
N ALA A 25 11.61 -1.19 -26.98
CA ALA A 25 11.38 -1.24 -28.40
C ALA A 25 9.93 -1.66 -28.53
N ARG A 26 9.04 -0.68 -28.78
CA ARG A 26 7.64 -0.96 -29.07
C ARG A 26 7.67 -1.88 -30.28
N ARG A 27 7.47 -3.17 -30.04
CA ARG A 27 7.26 -4.13 -31.11
C ARG A 27 5.90 -3.79 -31.69
N TYR A 28 5.89 -2.95 -32.73
CA TYR A 28 4.71 -2.77 -33.56
C TYR A 28 4.41 -4.14 -34.18
N ALA A 29 3.38 -4.81 -33.66
CA ALA A 29 2.93 -6.07 -34.18
C ALA A 29 2.38 -5.86 -35.59
N SER A 30 3.23 -5.95 -36.61
CA SER A 30 2.91 -6.06 -38.05
C SER A 30 1.97 -5.04 -38.73
N HIS A 31 1.42 -4.05 -38.03
CA HIS A 31 0.70 -2.92 -38.61
C HIS A 31 1.09 -1.66 -37.81
N GLY A 32 1.50 -0.60 -38.49
CA GLY A 32 1.88 0.68 -37.86
C GLY A 32 0.73 1.30 -37.06
N PRO A 33 0.95 2.42 -36.35
CA PRO A 33 -0.12 3.11 -35.64
C PRO A 33 -1.25 3.45 -36.61
N SER A 34 -2.35 2.70 -36.56
CA SER A 34 -3.52 2.98 -37.38
C SER A 34 -4.14 4.27 -36.87
N TYR A 35 -4.12 5.31 -37.70
CA TYR A 35 -4.79 6.57 -37.37
C TYR A 35 -6.27 6.29 -37.12
N ASN A 36 -6.72 6.51 -35.88
CA ASN A 36 -8.12 6.39 -35.51
C ASN A 36 -8.78 7.76 -35.67
N PRO A 37 -9.59 8.00 -36.71
CA PRO A 37 -10.26 9.28 -36.88
C PRO A 37 -11.25 9.51 -35.72
N PRO A 38 -11.56 10.77 -35.39
CA PRO A 38 -12.53 11.11 -34.35
C PRO A 38 -13.90 10.58 -34.74
N SER A 39 -14.28 9.43 -34.18
CA SER A 39 -15.45 8.64 -34.61
C SER A 39 -16.65 8.76 -33.65
N GLY A 40 -16.52 9.54 -32.57
CA GLY A 40 -17.56 9.71 -31.55
C GLY A 40 -17.82 8.48 -30.68
N TYR A 41 -17.10 7.37 -30.92
CA TYR A 41 -17.20 6.15 -30.13
C TYR A 41 -16.30 6.22 -28.90
N LEU A 42 -16.87 5.87 -27.74
CA LEU A 42 -16.13 5.77 -26.49
C LEU A 42 -15.06 4.67 -26.63
N PHE A 43 -13.78 5.06 -26.57
CA PHE A 43 -12.61 4.18 -26.77
C PHE A 43 -12.44 3.57 -28.18
N GLY A 44 -13.16 4.09 -29.19
CA GLY A 44 -13.05 3.59 -30.57
C GLY A 44 -13.74 2.25 -30.82
N GLU A 45 -14.50 1.75 -29.85
CA GLU A 45 -15.31 0.53 -29.99
C GLU A 45 -16.73 0.87 -30.42
N ARG A 46 -17.27 0.17 -31.41
CA ARG A 46 -18.69 0.28 -31.72
C ARG A 46 -19.48 -0.30 -30.54
N PRO A 47 -20.54 0.38 -30.08
CA PRO A 47 -21.39 -0.15 -29.02
C PRO A 47 -21.93 -1.52 -29.45
N PRO A 48 -21.89 -2.53 -28.56
CA PRO A 48 -22.50 -3.82 -28.81
C PRO A 48 -23.97 -3.64 -29.20
N LYS A 49 -24.47 -4.43 -30.16
CA LYS A 49 -25.89 -4.38 -30.60
C LYS A 49 -26.87 -4.57 -29.43
N ASP A 50 -26.46 -5.38 -28.44
CA ASP A 50 -27.26 -5.69 -27.25
C ASP A 50 -26.96 -4.77 -26.06
N GLY A 51 -26.18 -3.69 -26.28
CA GLY A 51 -25.87 -2.65 -25.29
C GLY A 51 -25.01 -3.09 -24.09
N LYS A 52 -24.72 -4.38 -23.93
CA LYS A 52 -23.96 -4.93 -22.80
C LYS A 52 -22.51 -5.16 -23.20
N ARG A 53 -21.59 -4.46 -22.53
CA ARG A 53 -20.15 -4.76 -22.60
C ARG A 53 -19.91 -6.17 -22.05
N VAL A 54 -19.14 -6.97 -22.78
CA VAL A 54 -18.70 -8.30 -22.31
C VAL A 54 -17.64 -8.08 -21.24
N LYS A 55 -17.80 -8.69 -20.07
CA LYS A 55 -16.78 -8.65 -19.01
C LYS A 55 -15.53 -9.37 -19.50
N GLU A 56 -14.39 -8.73 -19.33
CA GLU A 56 -13.11 -9.34 -19.65
C GLU A 56 -12.69 -10.36 -18.58
N THR A 57 -11.93 -11.39 -18.96
CA THR A 57 -11.51 -12.47 -18.02
C THR A 57 -10.69 -11.93 -16.83
N TRP A 58 -9.96 -10.83 -17.04
CA TRP A 58 -9.14 -10.21 -15.99
C TRP A 58 -9.97 -9.47 -14.92
N GLU A 59 -11.17 -8.97 -15.28
CA GLU A 59 -12.02 -8.21 -14.35
C GLU A 59 -12.38 -9.07 -13.15
N ASN A 60 -12.68 -10.35 -13.37
CA ASN A 60 -13.03 -11.28 -12.30
C ASN A 60 -11.86 -11.47 -11.31
N ILE A 61 -10.64 -11.72 -11.79
CA ILE A 61 -9.49 -11.91 -10.88
C ILE A 61 -9.14 -10.61 -10.16
N TYR A 62 -9.30 -9.46 -10.81
CA TYR A 62 -9.13 -8.16 -10.17
C TYR A 62 -10.15 -7.96 -9.05
N TYR A 63 -11.44 -8.18 -9.31
CA TYR A 63 -12.48 -8.02 -8.29
C TYR A 63 -12.32 -9.02 -7.14
N VAL A 64 -12.00 -10.27 -7.44
CA VAL A 64 -11.74 -11.28 -6.40
C VAL A 64 -10.50 -10.92 -5.59
N GLY A 65 -9.41 -10.50 -6.23
CA GLY A 65 -8.18 -10.09 -5.54
C GLY A 65 -8.40 -8.85 -4.68
N MET A 66 -9.07 -7.82 -5.22
CA MET A 66 -9.33 -6.57 -4.52
C MET A 66 -10.31 -6.76 -3.35
N PHE A 67 -11.51 -7.28 -3.62
CA PHE A 67 -12.52 -7.45 -2.57
C PHE A 67 -12.19 -8.60 -1.62
N GLY A 68 -11.62 -9.70 -2.14
CA GLY A 68 -11.12 -10.80 -1.30
C GLY A 68 -9.95 -10.35 -0.42
N GLY A 69 -9.03 -9.55 -0.95
CA GLY A 69 -7.94 -8.96 -0.18
C GLY A 69 -8.42 -8.00 0.91
N MET A 70 -9.39 -7.14 0.60
CA MET A 70 -10.01 -6.25 1.61
C MET A 70 -10.74 -7.03 2.70
N ALA A 71 -11.52 -8.06 2.33
CA ALA A 71 -12.20 -8.92 3.29
C ALA A 71 -11.20 -9.67 4.19
N LEU A 72 -10.14 -10.22 3.60
CA LEU A 72 -9.07 -10.87 4.34
C LEU A 72 -8.37 -9.89 5.30
N ALA A 73 -8.04 -8.68 4.85
CA ALA A 73 -7.44 -7.66 5.69
C ALA A 73 -8.34 -7.27 6.86
N ALA A 74 -9.65 -7.14 6.63
CA ALA A 74 -10.63 -6.86 7.68
C ALA A 74 -10.66 -7.97 8.74
N VAL A 75 -10.66 -9.24 8.31
CA VAL A 75 -10.59 -10.39 9.24
C VAL A 75 -9.28 -10.37 10.03
N ILE A 76 -8.14 -10.15 9.39
CA ILE A 76 -6.84 -10.07 10.07
C ILE A 76 -6.83 -8.96 11.11
N ILE A 77 -7.36 -7.77 10.78
CA ILE A 77 -7.39 -6.64 11.71
C ILE A 77 -8.33 -6.93 12.89
N ALA A 78 -9.50 -7.54 12.64
CA ALA A 78 -10.49 -7.83 13.67
C ALA A 78 -9.99 -8.88 14.70
N TYR A 79 -9.22 -9.88 14.25
CA TYR A 79 -8.72 -10.97 15.10
C TYR A 79 -7.26 -10.81 15.50
N LYS A 80 -6.64 -9.65 15.26
CA LYS A 80 -5.25 -9.43 15.64
C LYS A 80 -5.14 -9.42 17.17
N PRO A 81 -4.19 -10.15 17.78
CA PRO A 81 -4.06 -10.18 19.24
C PRO A 81 -3.67 -8.82 19.80
N ASP A 82 -4.21 -8.47 20.96
CA ASP A 82 -3.84 -7.27 21.71
C ASP A 82 -2.42 -7.40 22.26
N THR A 83 -1.44 -6.84 21.55
CA THR A 83 -0.03 -6.79 21.98
C THR A 83 0.35 -5.44 22.59
N SER A 84 -0.63 -4.61 22.96
CA SER A 84 -0.39 -3.27 23.51
C SER A 84 -0.04 -3.31 25.00
N ILE A 85 1.06 -2.66 25.38
CA ILE A 85 1.49 -2.51 26.78
C ILE A 85 0.45 -1.76 27.64
N GLN A 86 -0.36 -0.92 27.02
CA GLN A 86 -1.40 -0.15 27.70
C GLN A 86 -2.46 -1.06 28.32
N THR A 87 -2.79 -2.18 27.67
CA THR A 87 -3.78 -3.13 28.20
C THR A 87 -3.30 -3.78 29.50
N TRP A 88 -2.02 -4.15 29.56
CA TRP A 88 -1.39 -4.65 30.79
C TRP A 88 -1.32 -3.56 31.85
N ALA A 89 -0.84 -2.36 31.48
CA ALA A 89 -0.69 -1.24 32.39
C ALA A 89 -2.03 -0.80 33.01
N LEU A 90 -3.13 -0.82 32.23
CA LEU A 90 -4.47 -0.51 32.73
C LEU A 90 -4.98 -1.57 33.72
N LYS A 91 -4.76 -2.86 33.44
CA LYS A 91 -5.11 -3.95 34.35
C LYS A 91 -4.35 -3.83 35.67
N GLU A 92 -3.04 -3.60 35.60
CA GLU A 92 -2.18 -3.42 36.76
C GLU A 92 -2.54 -2.15 37.56
N ALA A 93 -2.78 -1.03 36.87
CA ALA A 93 -3.20 0.22 37.51
C ALA A 93 -4.52 0.03 38.26
N ARG A 94 -5.49 -0.66 37.64
CA ARG A 94 -6.77 -0.99 38.27
C ARG A 94 -6.59 -1.88 39.50
N ALA A 95 -5.78 -2.93 39.41
CA ALA A 95 -5.48 -3.79 40.55
C ALA A 95 -4.86 -3.01 41.74
N ARG A 96 -4.02 -2.01 41.46
CA ARG A 96 -3.45 -1.13 42.50
C ARG A 96 -4.45 -0.13 43.07
N LEU A 97 -5.39 0.36 42.27
CA LEU A 97 -6.46 1.26 42.74
C LEU A 97 -7.49 0.49 43.59
N ASP A 98 -7.87 -0.71 43.16
CA ASP A 98 -8.76 -1.60 43.91
C ASP A 98 -8.13 -2.00 45.26
N ALA A 99 -6.82 -2.27 45.29
CA ALA A 99 -6.08 -2.52 46.54
C ALA A 99 -6.02 -1.30 47.48
N LYS A 100 -6.08 -0.09 46.93
CA LYS A 100 -6.14 1.17 47.69
C LYS A 100 -7.57 1.55 48.09
N GLY A 101 -8.59 0.91 47.51
CA GLY A 101 -10.00 1.20 47.78
C GLY A 101 -10.51 2.51 47.19
N GLU A 102 -9.86 3.04 46.15
CA GLU A 102 -10.26 4.31 45.50
C GLU A 102 -11.31 4.06 44.39
N GLU A 103 -12.45 4.75 44.45
CA GLU A 103 -13.52 4.70 43.43
C GLU A 103 -13.04 5.37 42.14
N TRP A 104 -12.52 4.59 41.19
CA TRP A 104 -11.99 5.07 39.90
C TRP A 104 -13.08 5.29 38.85
N GLU A 105 -14.33 4.92 39.15
CA GLU A 105 -15.45 5.01 38.23
C GLU A 105 -16.05 6.42 38.25
N TYR A 106 -15.94 7.13 37.13
CA TYR A 106 -16.57 8.43 36.97
C TYR A 106 -18.09 8.28 36.84
N LYS A 107 -18.84 8.76 37.84
CA LYS A 107 -20.31 8.90 37.76
C LYS A 107 -20.65 10.28 37.18
N PRO A 108 -21.18 10.37 35.94
CA PRO A 108 -21.63 11.65 35.41
C PRO A 108 -22.79 12.17 36.27
N LYS A 109 -22.74 13.45 36.66
CA LYS A 109 -23.86 14.10 37.31
C LYS A 109 -25.01 14.18 36.30
N SER A 110 -26.15 13.55 36.61
CA SER A 110 -27.39 13.78 35.86
C SER A 110 -27.69 15.28 35.89
N ALA A 111 -27.96 15.86 34.72
CA ALA A 111 -28.55 17.18 34.63
C ALA A 111 -29.96 17.17 35.23
#